data_AF-A0A5K0VGW9-F1
#
_entry.id   AF-A0A5K0VGW9-F1
#
_cell.length_a   1.000
_cell.length_b   1.000
_cell.length_c   1.000
_cell.angle_alpha   90.00
_cell.angle_beta   90.00
_cell.angle_gamma   90.00
#
_symmetry.space_group_name_H-M   'P 1'
#
loop_
_entity.id
_entity.type
_entity.pdbx_description
1 polymer ?
#
loop_
_entity_poly.entity_id
_entity_poly.type
_entity_poly.pdbx_seq_one_letter_code
_entity_poly.pdbx_strand_id
1 'polypeptide(L)'
;MFNCFGHFFCLHFEAFRLGAEPVYMAFLQFLGEDSDARKFGYCLEVGGNGRKLTWHGVPRSIRDDHRKVRDSHDGLIIQRSLALYFSGGDRKELKLRVTGKIWKEI
;
A
#
# COMPACT_ATOMS: atom_id res chain seq x y z
N MET A 1 3.03 -11.92 1.60
CA MET A 1 1.68 -12.48 1.86
C MET A 1 1.49 -12.57 3.37
N PHE A 2 0.32 -12.18 3.86
CA PHE A 2 -0.05 -12.22 5.28
C PHE A 2 -1.27 -13.12 5.45
N ASN A 3 -1.35 -13.83 6.58
CA ASN A 3 -2.55 -14.55 6.99
C ASN A 3 -3.17 -13.82 8.18
N CYS A 4 -4.46 -13.49 8.08
CA CYS A 4 -5.23 -12.91 9.18
C CYS A 4 -6.69 -13.34 9.06
N PHE A 5 -7.35 -13.59 10.20
CA PHE A 5 -8.75 -14.03 10.26
C PHE A 5 -9.08 -15.27 9.40
N GLY A 6 -8.12 -16.15 9.13
CA GLY A 6 -8.29 -17.33 8.28
C GLY A 6 -8.23 -17.03 6.77
N HIS A 7 -7.88 -15.81 6.37
CA HIS A 7 -7.74 -15.40 4.98
C HIS A 7 -6.32 -14.89 4.68
N PHE A 8 -5.97 -14.87 3.39
CA PHE A 8 -4.67 -14.41 2.93
C PHE A 8 -4.78 -13.03 2.26
N PHE A 9 -3.76 -12.20 2.47
CA PHE A 9 -3.63 -10.87 1.89
C PHE A 9 -2.25 -10.72 1.27
N CYS A 10 -2.17 -10.12 0.08
CA CYS A 10 -0.92 -9.80 -0.60
C CYS A 10 -0.63 -8.31 -0.48
N LEU A 11 0.55 -7.95 0.06
CA LEU A 11 1.04 -6.59 0.01
C LEU A 11 1.87 -6.40 -1.24
N HIS A 12 1.47 -5.42 -2.03
CA HIS A 12 2.17 -4.96 -3.19
C HIS A 12 2.97 -3.73 -2.82
N PHE A 13 4.19 -3.65 -3.33
CA PHE A 13 5.01 -2.46 -3.29
C PHE A 13 5.70 -2.33 -4.64
N GLU A 14 5.34 -1.30 -5.40
CA GLU A 14 5.79 -1.14 -6.77
C GLU A 14 6.17 0.31 -7.08
N ALA A 15 7.06 0.48 -8.06
CA ALA A 15 7.43 1.78 -8.60
C ALA A 15 6.82 1.95 -10.00
N PHE A 16 6.26 3.12 -10.28
CA PHE A 16 5.75 3.46 -11.61
C PHE A 16 5.86 4.96 -11.87
N ARG A 17 5.48 5.39 -13.08
CA ARG A 17 5.45 6.81 -13.44
C ARG A 17 4.01 7.34 -13.37
N LEU A 18 3.80 8.38 -12.58
CA LEU A 18 2.58 9.14 -12.54
C LEU A 18 2.80 10.42 -13.37
N GLY A 19 2.35 10.42 -14.61
CA GLY A 19 2.76 11.42 -15.60
C GLY A 19 4.26 11.28 -15.91
N ALA A 20 5.03 12.34 -15.66
CA ALA A 20 6.49 12.34 -15.82
C ALA A 20 7.25 11.93 -14.54
N GLU A 21 6.58 11.89 -13.39
CA GLU A 21 7.24 11.74 -12.09
C GLU A 21 7.29 10.28 -11.61
N PRO A 22 8.44 9.78 -11.14
CA PRO A 22 8.54 8.46 -10.52
C PRO A 22 7.91 8.48 -9.13
N VAL A 23 7.01 7.53 -8.88
CA VAL A 23 6.35 7.32 -7.59
C VAL A 23 6.46 5.87 -7.16
N TYR A 24 6.33 5.64 -5.86
CA TYR A 24 6.11 4.32 -5.28
C TYR A 24 4.67 4.18 -4.84
N MET A 25 4.13 2.98 -4.86
CA MET A 25 2.80 2.70 -4.34
C MET A 25 2.77 1.40 -3.55
N ALA A 26 2.04 1.43 -2.44
CA ALA A 26 1.79 0.27 -1.61
C ALA A 26 0.28 0.04 -1.46
N PHE A 27 -0.18 -1.19 -1.61
CA PHE A 27 -1.58 -1.57 -1.42
C PHE A 27 -1.72 -3.04 -1.03
N LEU A 28 -2.87 -3.39 -0.46
CA LEU A 28 -3.21 -4.77 -0.10
C LEU A 28 -4.26 -5.32 -1.07
N GLN A 29 -4.02 -6.52 -1.58
CA GLN A 29 -5.06 -7.33 -2.24
C GLN A 29 -5.46 -8.50 -1.35
N PHE A 30 -6.76 -8.79 -1.30
CA PHE A 30 -7.35 -9.93 -0.64
C PHE A 30 -7.30 -11.15 -1.57
N LEU A 31 -6.75 -12.28 -1.08
CA LEU A 31 -6.67 -13.53 -1.83
C LEU A 31 -8.03 -14.28 -1.76
N GLY A 32 -9.01 -13.79 -2.50
CA GLY A 32 -10.36 -14.37 -2.56
C GLY A 32 -11.30 -13.50 -3.41
N GLU A 33 -12.60 -13.62 -3.17
CA GLU A 33 -13.65 -12.89 -3.91
C GLU A 33 -13.77 -11.42 -3.50
N ASP A 34 -14.25 -10.56 -4.39
CA ASP A 34 -14.51 -9.13 -4.10
C ASP A 34 -15.57 -8.95 -3.00
N SER A 35 -16.60 -9.79 -3.00
CA SER A 35 -17.66 -9.78 -1.96
C SER A 35 -17.13 -10.06 -0.56
N ASP A 36 -16.09 -10.89 -0.45
CA ASP A 36 -15.44 -11.19 0.82
C ASP A 36 -14.41 -10.12 1.20
N ALA A 37 -13.71 -9.56 0.21
CA ALA A 37 -12.74 -8.50 0.41
C ALA A 37 -13.36 -7.26 1.10
N ARG A 38 -14.62 -6.94 0.75
CA ARG A 38 -15.42 -5.84 1.34
C ARG A 38 -15.72 -6.00 2.82
N LYS A 39 -15.52 -7.18 3.40
CA LYS A 39 -15.67 -7.45 4.84
C LYS A 39 -14.45 -6.98 5.64
N PHE A 40 -13.41 -6.47 4.97
CA PHE A 40 -12.17 -6.06 5.60
C PHE A 40 -11.85 -4.60 5.29
N GLY A 41 -11.31 -3.92 6.29
CA GLY A 41 -10.62 -2.65 6.13
C GLY A 41 -9.12 -2.83 6.34
N TYR A 42 -8.32 -1.97 5.72
CA TYR A 42 -6.89 -1.90 5.97
C TYR A 42 -6.37 -0.47 6.01
N CYS A 43 -5.23 -0.30 6.65
CA CYS A 43 -4.42 0.90 6.48
C CYS A 43 -2.95 0.54 6.22
N LEU A 44 -2.29 1.40 5.46
CA LEU A 44 -0.84 1.38 5.26
C LEU A 44 -0.26 2.74 5.60
N GLU A 45 0.93 2.76 6.18
CA GLU A 45 1.61 3.96 6.60
C GLU A 45 3.10 3.90 6.24
N VAL A 46 3.63 5.05 5.82
CA VAL A 46 5.08 5.31 5.77
C VAL A 46 5.38 6.57 6.56
N GLY A 47 6.47 6.60 7.30
CA GLY A 47 6.80 7.75 8.13
C GLY A 47 8.24 7.77 8.62
N GLY A 48 8.62 8.92 9.16
CA GLY A 48 9.96 9.24 9.66
C GLY A 48 10.02 10.70 10.09
N ASN A 49 10.94 11.04 11.00
CA ASN A 49 11.17 12.42 11.46
C ASN A 49 9.90 13.14 11.96
N GLY A 50 9.03 12.42 12.68
CA GLY A 50 7.79 12.97 13.23
C GLY A 50 6.66 13.22 12.21
N ARG A 51 6.85 12.84 10.94
CA ARG A 51 5.83 12.93 9.88
C ARG A 51 5.48 11.55 9.35
N LYS A 52 4.27 11.41 8.82
CA LYS A 52 3.78 10.17 8.22
C LYS A 52 2.75 10.44 7.12
N LEU A 53 2.64 9.50 6.18
CA LEU A 53 1.55 9.38 5.23
C LEU A 53 0.80 8.09 5.53
N THR A 54 -0.52 8.15 5.57
CA THR A 54 -1.37 7.00 5.84
C THR A 54 -2.44 6.88 4.76
N TRP A 55 -2.66 5.66 4.28
CA TRP A 55 -3.76 5.28 3.40
C TRP A 55 -4.73 4.39 4.17
N HIS A 56 -6.02 4.58 3.97
CA HIS A 56 -7.09 3.72 4.48
C HIS A 56 -7.95 3.27 3.30
N GLY A 57 -8.32 1.98 3.27
CA GLY A 57 -9.16 1.46 2.21
C GLY A 57 -9.67 0.06 2.47
N VAL A 58 -10.40 -0.46 1.50
CA VAL A 58 -10.85 -1.86 1.42
C VAL A 58 -9.88 -2.59 0.49
N PRO A 59 -9.34 -3.77 0.86
CA PRO A 59 -8.44 -4.48 -0.03
C PRO A 59 -9.20 -4.94 -1.28
N ARG A 60 -8.60 -4.79 -2.46
CA ARG A 60 -9.17 -5.31 -3.72
C ARG A 60 -9.01 -6.82 -3.76
N SER A 61 -9.93 -7.54 -4.39
CA SER A 61 -9.71 -8.97 -4.70
C SER A 61 -8.47 -9.15 -5.60
N ILE A 62 -7.74 -10.25 -5.41
CA ILE A 62 -6.66 -10.70 -6.30
C ILE A 62 -7.15 -11.03 -7.73
N ARG A 63 -8.47 -11.20 -7.89
CA ARG A 63 -9.11 -11.38 -9.21
C ARG A 63 -9.17 -10.06 -10.00
N ASP A 64 -9.06 -8.93 -9.33
CA ASP A 64 -8.81 -7.65 -9.99
C ASP A 64 -7.30 -7.55 -10.28
N ASP A 65 -6.95 -7.22 -11.52
CA ASP A 65 -5.54 -7.11 -11.91
C ASP A 65 -4.89 -5.99 -11.08
N HIS A 66 -3.78 -6.29 -10.42
CA HIS A 66 -2.98 -5.30 -9.68
C HIS A 66 -2.69 -4.03 -10.51
N ARG A 67 -2.59 -4.13 -11.84
CA ARG A 67 -2.45 -2.96 -12.73
C ARG A 67 -3.65 -2.02 -12.68
N LYS A 68 -4.88 -2.53 -12.55
CA LYS A 68 -6.08 -1.70 -12.39
C LYS A 68 -6.09 -0.97 -11.05
N VAL A 69 -5.62 -1.62 -9.98
CA VAL A 69 -5.45 -0.99 -8.66
C VAL A 69 -4.46 0.17 -8.76
N ARG A 70 -3.33 -0.05 -9.42
CA ARG A 70 -2.31 0.97 -9.69
C ARG A 70 -2.85 2.13 -10.51
N ASP A 71 -3.45 1.85 -11.68
CA ASP A 71 -3.87 2.86 -12.65
C ASP A 71 -5.05 3.69 -12.13
N SER A 72 -5.82 3.15 -11.17
CA SER A 72 -6.85 3.90 -10.43
C SER A 72 -6.34 4.61 -9.17
N HIS A 73 -5.04 4.50 -8.87
CA HIS A 73 -4.39 5.13 -7.71
C HIS A 73 -5.01 4.71 -6.36
N ASP A 74 -5.55 3.49 -6.29
CA ASP A 74 -6.26 2.95 -5.12
C ASP A 74 -5.29 2.32 -4.11
N GLY A 75 -4.50 3.17 -3.45
CA GLY A 75 -3.45 2.75 -2.53
C GLY A 75 -2.56 3.89 -2.04
N LEU A 76 -1.60 3.56 -1.18
CA LEU A 76 -0.67 4.52 -0.61
C LEU A 76 0.36 4.94 -1.66
N ILE A 77 0.19 6.12 -2.27
CA ILE A 77 1.17 6.71 -3.19
C ILE A 77 2.21 7.53 -2.43
N ILE A 78 3.48 7.31 -2.75
CA ILE A 78 4.63 7.95 -2.11
C ILE A 78 5.50 8.55 -3.22
N GLN A 79 5.52 9.87 -3.31
CA GLN A 79 6.42 10.58 -4.21
C GLN A 79 7.88 10.32 -3.84
N ARG A 80 8.78 10.27 -4.84
CA ARG A 80 10.22 10.01 -4.61
C ARG A 80 10.85 10.93 -3.57
N SER A 81 10.49 12.21 -3.56
CA SER A 81 10.99 13.19 -2.60
C SER A 81 10.62 12.84 -1.15
N LEU A 82 9.37 12.41 -0.92
CA LEU A 82 8.87 11.97 0.37
C LEU A 82 9.46 10.61 0.76
N ALA A 83 9.62 9.71 -0.21
CA ALA A 83 10.27 8.43 -0.01
C ALA A 83 11.70 8.60 0.55
N LEU A 84 12.50 9.46 -0.09
CA LEU A 84 13.85 9.79 0.37
C LEU A 84 13.85 10.53 1.72
N TYR A 85 12.86 11.38 1.97
CA TYR A 85 12.72 12.05 3.27
C TYR A 85 12.47 11.03 4.40
N PHE A 86 11.56 10.07 4.19
CA PHE A 86 11.26 9.04 5.18
C PHE A 86 12.38 8.01 5.35
N SER A 87 13.31 7.91 4.41
CA SER A 87 14.50 7.06 4.55
C SER A 87 15.51 7.57 5.58
N GLY A 88 15.46 8.85 5.98
CA GLY A 88 16.24 9.41 7.10
C GLY A 88 17.78 9.42 6.93
N GLY A 89 18.32 8.93 5.80
CA GLY A 89 19.75 8.87 5.49
C GLY A 89 20.25 10.03 4.62
N ASP A 90 21.42 9.85 4.00
CA ASP A 90 22.08 10.84 3.12
C ASP A 90 21.43 11.01 1.73
N ARG A 91 20.20 10.49 1.57
CA ARG A 91 19.40 10.46 0.34
C ARG A 91 20.02 9.66 -0.82
N LYS A 92 21.06 8.85 -0.56
CA LYS A 92 21.64 7.93 -1.55
C LYS A 92 21.04 6.53 -1.50
N GLU A 93 20.47 6.14 -0.36
CA GLU A 93 19.74 4.89 -0.18
C GLU A 93 18.24 5.14 -0.01
N LEU A 94 17.42 4.30 -0.66
CA LEU A 94 15.99 4.24 -0.41
C LEU A 94 15.71 3.13 0.60
N LYS A 95 15.37 3.52 1.84
CA LYS A 95 14.98 2.61 2.92
C LYS A 95 13.63 3.03 3.45
N LEU A 96 12.58 2.31 3.07
CA LEU A 96 11.22 2.59 3.51
C LEU A 96 10.71 1.49 4.44
N ARG A 97 10.04 1.90 5.52
CA ARG A 97 9.25 1.00 6.36
C ARG A 97 7.78 1.28 6.09
N VAL A 98 7.11 0.32 5.46
CA VAL A 98 5.66 0.31 5.35
C VAL A 98 5.11 -0.47 6.55
N THR A 99 4.27 0.18 7.35
CA THR A 99 3.51 -0.47 8.43
C THR A 99 2.04 -0.50 8.06
N GLY A 100 1.26 -1.41 8.64
CA GLY A 100 -0.16 -1.49 8.32
C GLY A 100 -0.95 -2.29 9.32
N LYS A 101 -2.28 -2.18 9.20
CA LYS A 101 -3.26 -2.95 9.99
C LYS A 101 -4.36 -3.44 9.06
N ILE A 102 -4.92 -4.62 9.39
CA ILE A 102 -6.08 -5.20 8.73
C ILE A 102 -7.10 -5.49 9.83
N TRP A 103 -8.37 -5.17 9.59
CA TRP A 103 -9.47 -5.46 10.50
C TRP A 103 -10.69 -5.93 9.71
N LYS A 104 -11.65 -6.58 10.40
CA LYS A 104 -12.97 -6.88 9.84
C LYS A 104 -13.91 -5.70 10.10
N GLU A 105 -14.63 -5.28 9.08
CA GLU A 105 -15.78 -4.39 9.23
C GLU A 105 -16.94 -5.23 9.81
N ILE A 106 -17.64 -4.69 10.82
CA ILE A 106 -18.72 -5.37 11.55
C ILE A 106 -19.97 -5.50 10.67
#